data_AF-A0A1T4N0H2-F1
#
_entry.id   AF-A0A1T4N0H2-F1
#
_cell.length_a   1.000
_cell.length_b   1.000
_cell.length_c   1.000
_cell.angle_alpha   90.00
_cell.angle_beta   90.00
_cell.angle_gamma   90.00
#
_symmetry.space_group_name_H-M   'P 1'
#
loop_
_entity.id
_entity.type
_entity.pdbx_description
1 polymer ?
#
loop_
_entity_poly.entity_id
_entity_poly.type
_entity_poly.pdbx_seq_one_letter_code
_entity_poly.pdbx_strand_id
1 'polypeptide(L)'
;MKKIALLKWSFLLFVALLLACCGEEMDAIADVDEKIGEQSRDNRYAAEREEEAYERMRCSEGYLDYSSCCSKYNLLCEQDCAYSEYPHYSEQECCSYYGIKCYSSSSSSYYGYSSSSSSYQSESEKCRLGTSAYSDSYCCSTYGYQCKSYLESSKSMKFCLTYFETENNWDGLGVGDPEISFTIYAITSAGQSTTIYTGKLLDKDNTKFWSGNSCTTKTIPALTQTIKVCPTVIDEDVSSDGDDNYSSRKCYSVFSIGYLKDYDEQEQSDYQNSDCTVKWEWYLY
;
A
#
# COMPACT_ATOMS: atom_id res chain seq x y z
N MET A 1 44.95 77.96 5.36
CA MET A 1 45.22 76.54 5.66
C MET A 1 44.09 75.91 6.48
N LYS A 2 42.91 75.66 5.88
CA LYS A 2 41.76 75.00 6.55
C LYS A 2 40.99 74.00 5.67
N LYS A 3 41.49 73.68 4.47
CA LYS A 3 40.80 72.80 3.50
C LYS A 3 41.28 71.33 3.49
N ILE A 4 42.32 70.99 4.26
CA ILE A 4 42.90 69.62 4.25
C ILE A 4 42.28 68.72 5.34
N ALA A 5 41.67 69.30 6.38
CA ALA A 5 41.07 68.52 7.48
C ALA A 5 39.75 67.83 7.11
N LEU A 6 39.00 68.36 6.14
CA LEU A 6 37.70 67.81 5.73
C LEU A 6 37.81 66.57 4.82
N LEU A 7 38.90 66.41 4.06
CA LEU A 7 39.07 65.24 3.20
C LEU A 7 39.44 63.96 3.98
N LYS A 8 40.16 64.08 5.11
CA LYS A 8 40.57 62.91 5.90
C LYS A 8 39.40 62.22 6.62
N TRP A 9 38.38 62.97 7.03
CA TRP A 9 37.19 62.41 7.68
C TRP A 9 36.26 61.72 6.67
N SER A 10 36.20 62.23 5.43
CA SER A 10 35.39 61.61 4.38
C SER A 10 35.93 60.25 3.92
N PHE A 11 37.26 60.06 3.94
CA PHE A 11 37.86 58.80 3.50
C PHE A 11 37.72 57.68 4.55
N LEU A 12 37.80 58.02 5.84
CA LEU A 12 37.58 57.06 6.93
C LEU A 12 36.12 56.60 7.00
N LEU A 13 35.16 57.48 6.71
CA LEU A 13 33.75 57.10 6.63
C LEU A 13 33.46 56.17 5.44
N PHE A 14 34.13 56.37 4.31
CA PHE A 14 33.95 55.55 3.11
C PHE A 14 34.54 54.15 3.26
N VAL A 15 35.68 54.02 3.95
CA VAL A 15 36.29 52.70 4.25
C VAL A 15 35.48 51.94 5.30
N ALA A 16 34.90 52.62 6.30
CA ALA A 16 34.00 51.99 7.26
C ALA A 16 32.69 51.51 6.62
N LEU A 17 32.15 52.25 5.63
CA LEU A 17 30.96 51.82 4.88
C LEU A 17 31.25 50.62 3.96
N LEU A 18 32.45 50.56 3.35
CA LEU A 18 32.86 49.43 2.52
C LEU A 18 33.10 48.14 3.33
N LEU A 19 33.58 48.24 4.58
CA LEU A 19 33.74 47.09 5.46
C LEU A 19 32.41 46.56 6.03
N ALA A 20 31.39 47.41 6.17
CA ALA A 20 30.06 46.99 6.58
C ALA A 20 29.29 46.24 5.47
N CYS A 21 29.65 46.44 4.19
CA CYS A 21 28.95 45.84 3.04
C CYS A 21 29.47 44.45 2.65
N CYS A 22 30.60 43.98 3.24
CA CYS A 22 31.15 42.64 2.96
C CYS A 22 31.04 41.69 4.17
N GLY A 23 30.29 42.07 5.21
CA GLY A 23 30.16 41.29 6.44
C GLY A 23 29.02 40.25 6.45
N GLU A 24 28.13 40.28 5.45
CA GLU A 24 26.93 39.41 5.43
C GLU A 24 27.05 38.19 4.49
N GLU A 25 28.18 37.98 3.80
CA GLU A 25 28.35 36.83 2.89
C GLU A 25 29.15 35.65 3.48
N MET A 26 29.67 35.75 4.71
CA MET A 26 30.40 34.62 5.33
C MET A 26 29.48 33.60 6.02
N ASP A 27 28.25 33.97 6.40
CA ASP A 27 27.26 33.02 6.95
C ASP A 27 26.52 32.23 5.85
N ALA A 28 26.55 32.71 4.60
CA ALA A 28 25.91 32.02 3.47
C ALA A 28 26.71 30.81 2.95
N ILE A 29 28.02 30.72 3.23
CA ILE A 29 28.85 29.60 2.76
C ILE A 29 28.69 28.38 3.70
N ALA A 30 28.45 28.59 4.99
CA ALA A 30 28.18 27.49 5.93
C ALA A 30 26.81 26.82 5.68
N ASP A 31 25.79 27.61 5.33
CA ASP A 31 24.43 27.11 5.05
C ASP A 31 24.33 26.40 3.67
N VAL A 32 25.22 26.72 2.73
CA VAL A 32 25.30 26.02 1.43
C VAL A 32 25.99 24.66 1.55
N ASP A 33 27.01 24.51 2.40
CA ASP A 33 27.70 23.23 2.60
C ASP A 33 26.84 22.21 3.36
N GLU A 34 25.99 22.68 4.30
CA GLU A 34 24.98 21.85 4.98
C GLU A 34 23.88 21.39 4.02
N LYS A 35 23.34 22.28 3.18
CA LYS A 35 22.31 21.95 2.17
C LYS A 35 22.81 21.01 1.07
N ILE A 36 24.08 21.13 0.65
CA ILE A 36 24.69 20.18 -0.30
C ILE A 36 24.87 18.80 0.37
N GLY A 37 25.19 18.77 1.66
CA GLY A 37 25.28 17.54 2.45
C GLY A 37 23.93 16.81 2.60
N GLU A 38 22.85 17.55 2.84
CA GLU A 38 21.49 16.99 2.94
C GLU A 38 20.96 16.51 1.59
N GLN A 39 21.12 17.31 0.53
CA GLN A 39 20.66 16.91 -0.81
C GLN A 39 21.45 15.72 -1.38
N SER A 40 22.74 15.60 -1.03
CA SER A 40 23.56 14.43 -1.36
C SER A 40 23.12 13.17 -0.59
N ARG A 41 22.71 13.30 0.67
CA ARG A 41 22.14 12.19 1.45
C ARG A 41 20.78 11.77 0.91
N ASP A 42 19.90 12.71 0.60
CA ASP A 42 18.56 12.40 0.08
C ASP A 42 18.61 11.71 -1.28
N ASN A 43 19.53 12.13 -2.16
CA ASN A 43 19.76 11.45 -3.43
C ASN A 43 20.34 10.04 -3.24
N ARG A 44 21.19 9.83 -2.23
CA ARG A 44 21.71 8.50 -1.91
C ARG A 44 20.63 7.58 -1.32
N TYR A 45 19.78 8.09 -0.44
CA TYR A 45 18.64 7.35 0.11
C TYR A 45 17.54 7.08 -0.93
N ALA A 46 17.41 7.92 -1.95
CA ALA A 46 16.51 7.67 -3.08
C ALA A 46 17.06 6.54 -3.98
N ALA A 47 18.35 6.58 -4.32
CA ALA A 47 19.01 5.54 -5.12
C ALA A 47 19.01 4.17 -4.40
N GLU A 48 19.29 4.14 -3.10
CA GLU A 48 19.25 2.91 -2.29
C GLU A 48 17.82 2.34 -2.21
N ARG A 49 16.78 3.19 -2.19
CA ARG A 49 15.37 2.75 -2.26
C ARG A 49 14.96 2.22 -3.63
N GLU A 50 15.43 2.82 -4.72
CA GLU A 50 15.17 2.32 -6.06
C GLU A 50 15.86 0.97 -6.32
N GLU A 51 17.09 0.79 -5.83
CA GLU A 51 17.82 -0.48 -5.89
C GLU A 51 17.13 -1.57 -5.05
N GLU A 52 16.67 -1.23 -3.84
CA GLU A 52 15.88 -2.15 -3.01
C GLU A 52 14.54 -2.54 -3.67
N ALA A 53 13.83 -1.58 -4.27
CA ALA A 53 12.59 -1.84 -4.98
C ALA A 53 12.80 -2.74 -6.21
N TYR A 54 13.89 -2.49 -6.96
CA TYR A 54 14.26 -3.29 -8.13
C TYR A 54 14.61 -4.73 -7.76
N GLU A 55 15.38 -4.94 -6.69
CA GLU A 55 15.72 -6.28 -6.22
C GLU A 55 14.51 -7.02 -5.61
N ARG A 56 13.60 -6.33 -4.91
CA ARG A 56 12.31 -6.91 -4.47
C ARG A 56 11.45 -7.33 -5.67
N MET A 57 11.46 -6.56 -6.75
CA MET A 57 10.76 -6.92 -8.00
C MET A 57 11.34 -8.20 -8.62
N ARG A 58 12.67 -8.34 -8.68
CA ARG A 58 13.34 -9.56 -9.14
C ARG A 58 13.02 -10.79 -8.29
N CYS A 59 12.82 -10.61 -6.98
CA CYS A 59 12.31 -11.66 -6.10
C CYS A 59 10.88 -12.08 -6.46
N SER A 60 9.99 -11.13 -6.76
CA SER A 60 8.59 -11.42 -7.16
C SER A 60 8.47 -12.09 -8.54
N GLU A 61 9.45 -11.88 -9.41
CA GLU A 61 9.51 -12.44 -10.76
C GLU A 61 10.31 -13.76 -10.83
N GLY A 62 10.83 -14.26 -9.71
CA GLY A 62 11.55 -15.55 -9.63
C GLY A 62 12.97 -15.54 -10.22
N TYR A 63 13.57 -14.37 -10.41
CA TYR A 63 14.94 -14.25 -10.95
C TYR A 63 16.06 -14.41 -9.91
N LEU A 64 15.71 -14.34 -8.62
CA LEU A 64 16.60 -14.58 -7.49
C LEU A 64 16.12 -15.81 -6.72
N ASP A 65 17.07 -16.57 -6.18
CA ASP A 65 16.77 -17.74 -5.36
C ASP A 65 15.95 -17.33 -4.12
N TYR A 66 14.91 -18.10 -3.83
CA TYR A 66 13.93 -17.86 -2.77
C TYR A 66 14.62 -17.64 -1.42
N SER A 67 15.64 -18.44 -1.10
CA SER A 67 16.38 -18.33 0.16
C SER A 67 17.13 -16.99 0.29
N SER A 68 17.65 -16.44 -0.82
CA SER A 68 18.39 -15.17 -0.82
C SER A 68 17.48 -13.95 -0.70
N CYS A 69 16.27 -14.01 -1.26
CA CYS A 69 15.26 -12.95 -1.12
C CYS A 69 14.79 -12.79 0.33
N CYS A 70 14.59 -13.92 1.01
CA CYS A 70 14.05 -13.95 2.37
C CYS A 70 15.08 -13.48 3.41
N SER A 71 16.35 -13.87 3.29
CA SER A 71 17.41 -13.43 4.20
C SER A 71 17.76 -11.95 4.07
N LYS A 72 17.61 -11.37 2.87
CA LYS A 72 18.07 -10.00 2.56
C LYS A 72 17.04 -8.92 2.89
N TYR A 73 15.74 -9.21 2.71
CA TYR A 73 14.66 -8.20 2.87
C TYR A 73 13.77 -8.41 4.08
N ASN A 74 14.09 -9.41 4.93
CA ASN A 74 13.36 -9.72 6.16
C ASN A 74 11.84 -9.85 5.91
N LEU A 75 11.48 -10.33 4.72
CA LEU A 75 10.13 -10.72 4.38
C LEU A 75 9.85 -12.02 5.14
N LEU A 76 8.67 -12.12 5.78
CA LEU A 76 8.20 -13.35 6.40
C LEU A 76 7.97 -14.40 5.31
N CYS A 77 9.05 -15.03 4.86
CA CYS A 77 9.02 -16.21 4.02
C CYS A 77 9.11 -17.41 4.95
N GLU A 78 7.98 -17.88 5.45
CA GLU A 78 8.02 -19.10 6.25
C GLU A 78 7.98 -20.31 5.33
N GLN A 79 8.97 -21.17 5.56
CA GLN A 79 9.11 -22.54 5.08
C GLN A 79 7.86 -23.41 5.40
N ASP A 80 6.90 -22.90 6.16
CA ASP A 80 5.76 -23.62 6.70
C ASP A 80 4.62 -23.88 5.70
N CYS A 81 4.61 -23.21 4.54
CA CYS A 81 3.68 -23.58 3.46
C CYS A 81 4.17 -24.78 2.63
N ALA A 82 5.42 -25.19 2.79
CA ALA A 82 6.02 -26.29 2.05
C ALA A 82 6.57 -27.34 3.03
N TYR A 83 5.69 -28.28 3.41
CA TYR A 83 5.97 -29.44 4.27
C TYR A 83 6.15 -29.14 5.77
N SER A 84 5.10 -29.30 6.60
CA SER A 84 4.96 -30.41 7.57
C SER A 84 3.96 -30.17 8.72
N GLU A 85 3.16 -31.21 8.99
CA GLU A 85 2.63 -31.67 10.29
C GLU A 85 1.60 -30.90 11.14
N TYR A 86 1.09 -29.72 10.79
CA TYR A 86 -0.04 -29.10 11.54
C TYR A 86 -1.33 -28.93 10.70
N PRO A 87 -2.52 -29.38 11.19
CA PRO A 87 -3.72 -29.57 10.36
C PRO A 87 -4.63 -28.34 10.23
N HIS A 88 -4.14 -27.11 10.41
CA HIS A 88 -5.03 -25.98 10.73
C HIS A 88 -5.23 -24.87 9.70
N TYR A 89 -4.59 -24.90 8.53
CA TYR A 89 -4.88 -23.89 7.50
C TYR A 89 -5.03 -24.50 6.11
N SER A 90 -6.10 -24.12 5.43
CA SER A 90 -6.33 -24.45 4.02
C SER A 90 -5.42 -23.62 3.12
N GLU A 91 -5.08 -24.14 1.93
CA GLU A 91 -4.28 -23.38 0.93
C GLU A 91 -4.92 -22.02 0.59
N GLN A 92 -6.25 -21.91 0.68
CA GLN A 92 -7.02 -20.69 0.49
C GLN A 92 -6.77 -19.64 1.58
N GLU A 93 -6.57 -20.05 2.83
CA GLU A 93 -6.25 -19.13 3.94
C GLU A 93 -4.83 -18.58 3.80
N CYS A 94 -3.86 -19.36 3.31
CA CYS A 94 -2.51 -18.83 3.10
C CYS A 94 -2.46 -17.73 2.02
N CYS A 95 -3.25 -17.86 0.94
CA CYS A 95 -3.24 -16.87 -0.14
C CYS A 95 -3.89 -15.53 0.28
N SER A 96 -4.83 -15.51 1.25
CA SER A 96 -5.45 -14.28 1.75
C SER A 96 -4.56 -13.49 2.72
N TYR A 97 -3.69 -14.18 3.49
CA TYR A 97 -2.85 -13.54 4.50
C TYR A 97 -1.60 -12.84 3.93
N TYR A 98 -0.99 -13.37 2.86
CA TYR A 98 0.35 -12.93 2.42
C TYR A 98 0.42 -12.30 1.01
N GLY A 99 -0.67 -12.27 0.24
CA GLY A 99 -0.75 -11.52 -1.02
C GLY A 99 0.22 -11.96 -2.12
N ILE A 100 0.82 -13.15 -2.02
CA ILE A 100 1.66 -13.75 -3.06
C ILE A 100 0.82 -14.82 -3.78
N LYS A 101 0.69 -14.69 -5.11
CA LYS A 101 0.01 -15.69 -5.95
C LYS A 101 0.65 -17.06 -5.71
N CYS A 102 -0.13 -17.96 -5.11
CA CYS A 102 0.17 -19.37 -4.97
C CYS A 102 0.34 -19.95 -6.39
N TYR A 103 1.57 -20.11 -6.88
CA TYR A 103 1.85 -20.87 -8.09
C TYR A 103 1.46 -22.31 -7.79
N SER A 104 0.29 -22.72 -8.29
CA SER A 104 -0.24 -24.07 -8.16
C SER A 104 0.77 -25.07 -8.73
N SER A 105 1.52 -25.69 -7.82
CA SER A 105 2.28 -26.90 -8.09
C SER A 105 1.27 -28.03 -8.22
N SER A 106 0.87 -28.29 -9.47
CA SER A 106 0.16 -29.47 -9.97
C SER A 106 -0.08 -30.59 -8.94
N SER A 107 -1.31 -30.70 -8.44
CA SER A 107 -1.83 -31.92 -7.82
C SER A 107 -3.07 -32.38 -8.57
N SER A 108 -2.86 -33.35 -9.44
CA SER A 108 -3.91 -34.06 -10.17
C SER A 108 -4.98 -34.63 -9.22
N SER A 109 -6.23 -34.21 -9.37
CA SER A 109 -7.35 -35.08 -9.03
C SER A 109 -8.49 -34.96 -10.04
N TYR A 110 -8.96 -36.13 -10.43
CA TYR A 110 -9.78 -36.45 -11.58
C TYR A 110 -11.20 -36.70 -11.11
N TYR A 111 -12.16 -35.82 -11.45
CA TYR A 111 -13.62 -36.05 -11.56
C TYR A 111 -14.18 -34.77 -12.25
N GLY A 112 -15.09 -34.76 -13.23
CA GLY A 112 -16.05 -35.74 -13.70
C GLY A 112 -17.40 -35.03 -13.93
N TYR A 113 -17.59 -34.51 -15.16
CA TYR A 113 -18.86 -34.13 -15.82
C TYR A 113 -19.77 -32.99 -15.28
N SER A 114 -19.97 -31.96 -16.11
CA SER A 114 -21.29 -31.72 -16.72
C SER A 114 -21.21 -30.79 -17.93
N SER A 115 -21.79 -31.27 -19.02
CA SER A 115 -21.89 -30.66 -20.34
C SER A 115 -22.94 -29.54 -20.37
N SER A 116 -22.51 -28.35 -20.76
CA SER A 116 -23.37 -27.30 -21.29
C SER A 116 -22.57 -26.58 -22.38
N SER A 117 -23.14 -26.58 -23.60
CA SER A 117 -22.64 -25.98 -24.84
C SER A 117 -21.61 -24.86 -24.66
N SER A 118 -20.32 -25.22 -24.66
CA SER A 118 -19.24 -24.25 -24.55
C SER A 118 -18.95 -23.65 -25.92
N SER A 119 -19.31 -22.38 -26.11
CA SER A 119 -18.59 -21.56 -27.07
C SER A 119 -17.12 -21.60 -26.66
N TYR A 120 -16.31 -22.37 -27.39
CA TYR A 120 -14.89 -22.52 -27.11
C TYR A 120 -14.26 -21.13 -27.24
N GLN A 121 -14.01 -20.45 -26.11
CA GLN A 121 -13.25 -19.22 -26.10
C GLN A 121 -11.79 -19.59 -26.33
N SER A 122 -11.15 -18.93 -27.30
CA SER A 122 -9.74 -19.13 -27.56
C SER A 122 -8.91 -18.67 -26.35
N GLU A 123 -7.74 -19.28 -26.12
CA GLU A 123 -6.85 -18.85 -25.04
C GLU A 123 -6.46 -17.38 -25.15
N SER A 124 -6.35 -16.85 -26.38
CA SER A 124 -6.13 -15.42 -26.62
C SER A 124 -7.29 -14.56 -26.07
N GLU A 125 -8.54 -14.98 -26.29
CA GLU A 125 -9.72 -14.27 -25.77
C GLU A 125 -9.83 -14.40 -24.24
N LYS A 126 -9.46 -15.56 -23.68
CA LYS A 126 -9.35 -15.74 -22.23
C LYS A 126 -8.28 -14.83 -21.63
N CYS A 127 -7.10 -14.73 -22.24
CA CYS A 127 -6.06 -13.80 -21.83
C CYS A 127 -6.52 -12.33 -21.95
N ARG A 128 -7.25 -11.98 -23.01
CA ARG A 128 -7.83 -10.63 -23.19
C ARG A 128 -8.83 -10.28 -22.09
N LEU A 129 -9.66 -11.23 -21.69
CA LEU A 129 -10.65 -11.11 -20.62
C LEU A 129 -10.06 -11.38 -19.23
N GLY A 130 -8.76 -11.68 -19.15
CA GLY A 130 -8.09 -12.14 -17.94
C GLY A 130 -8.50 -13.54 -17.47
N THR A 131 -9.50 -14.21 -18.03
CA THR A 131 -10.01 -15.51 -17.58
C THR A 131 -9.12 -16.73 -17.89
N SER A 132 -7.91 -16.50 -18.42
CA SER A 132 -6.94 -17.57 -18.72
C SER A 132 -6.52 -18.34 -17.47
N ALA A 133 -6.21 -19.63 -17.65
CA ALA A 133 -5.57 -20.46 -16.63
C ALA A 133 -4.05 -20.29 -16.61
N TYR A 134 -3.48 -19.65 -17.65
CA TYR A 134 -2.06 -19.30 -17.72
C TYR A 134 -1.77 -17.97 -17.02
N SER A 135 -0.50 -17.74 -16.67
CA SER A 135 -0.10 -16.51 -15.99
C SER A 135 -0.26 -15.26 -16.87
N ASP A 136 -0.41 -14.09 -16.25
CA ASP A 136 -0.48 -12.82 -16.96
C ASP A 136 0.81 -12.58 -17.79
N SER A 137 1.96 -13.08 -17.31
CA SER A 137 3.23 -13.08 -18.07
C SER A 137 3.15 -13.93 -19.34
N TYR A 138 2.48 -15.08 -19.31
CA TYR A 138 2.22 -15.89 -20.51
C TYR A 138 1.26 -15.16 -21.46
N CYS A 139 0.19 -14.59 -20.93
CA CYS A 139 -0.78 -13.83 -21.71
C CYS A 139 -0.13 -12.61 -22.40
N CYS A 140 0.81 -11.96 -21.72
CA CYS A 140 1.54 -10.84 -22.28
C CYS A 140 2.55 -11.29 -23.35
N SER A 141 3.39 -12.26 -23.04
CA SER A 141 4.42 -12.73 -23.97
C SER A 141 3.85 -13.40 -25.22
N THR A 142 2.72 -14.09 -25.09
CA THR A 142 2.11 -14.86 -26.19
C THR A 142 1.09 -14.05 -26.99
N TYR A 143 0.30 -13.20 -26.32
CA TYR A 143 -0.84 -12.51 -26.93
C TYR A 143 -0.82 -10.99 -26.77
N GLY A 144 0.12 -10.42 -26.01
CA GLY A 144 0.19 -8.98 -25.75
C GLY A 144 -0.87 -8.45 -24.78
N TYR A 145 -1.57 -9.33 -24.05
CA TYR A 145 -2.60 -8.95 -23.08
C TYR A 145 -2.06 -8.98 -21.65
N GLN A 146 -2.59 -8.12 -20.78
CA GLN A 146 -2.20 -8.04 -19.35
C GLN A 146 -0.69 -7.83 -19.17
N CYS A 147 -0.08 -6.96 -19.97
CA CYS A 147 1.37 -6.73 -19.97
C CYS A 147 1.89 -5.77 -18.90
N LYS A 148 0.99 -5.17 -18.12
CA LYS A 148 1.34 -4.11 -17.18
C LYS A 148 0.81 -4.47 -15.81
N SER A 149 1.69 -4.39 -14.82
CA SER A 149 1.36 -4.57 -13.40
C SER A 149 0.55 -3.40 -12.82
N TYR A 150 0.27 -2.35 -13.60
CA TYR A 150 -0.47 -1.19 -13.17
C TYR A 150 -1.72 -0.95 -14.03
N LEU A 151 -2.67 -0.18 -13.51
CA LEU A 151 -3.88 0.21 -14.22
C LEU A 151 -3.57 1.15 -15.39
N GLU A 152 -3.90 0.75 -16.62
CA GLU A 152 -3.68 1.62 -17.80
C GLU A 152 -4.65 2.81 -17.86
N SER A 153 -5.81 2.67 -17.24
CA SER A 153 -6.83 3.70 -17.14
C SER A 153 -7.44 3.68 -15.73
N SER A 154 -8.04 4.80 -15.32
CA SER A 154 -8.74 4.85 -14.04
C SER A 154 -9.91 3.87 -14.04
N LYS A 155 -10.11 3.15 -12.94
CA LYS A 155 -11.20 2.19 -12.76
C LYS A 155 -12.04 2.54 -11.54
N SER A 156 -13.29 2.11 -11.52
CA SER A 156 -14.07 2.11 -10.28
C SER A 156 -13.67 0.90 -9.45
N MET A 157 -13.67 1.04 -8.13
CA MET A 157 -13.42 -0.03 -7.18
C MET A 157 -14.55 -0.04 -6.17
N LYS A 158 -15.20 -1.20 -5.99
CA LYS A 158 -16.13 -1.41 -4.88
C LYS A 158 -15.35 -1.91 -3.69
N PHE A 159 -15.61 -1.33 -2.53
CA PHE A 159 -15.01 -1.72 -1.27
C PHE A 159 -16.11 -2.00 -0.26
N CYS A 160 -16.10 -3.17 0.36
CA CYS A 160 -17.16 -3.64 1.25
C CYS A 160 -16.56 -4.11 2.57
N LEU A 161 -17.02 -3.54 3.67
CA LEU A 161 -16.86 -4.18 4.98
C LEU A 161 -17.79 -5.39 5.02
N THR A 162 -17.27 -6.53 5.44
CA THR A 162 -18.00 -7.80 5.47
C THR A 162 -18.22 -8.35 6.88
N TYR A 163 -17.32 -8.01 7.79
CA TYR A 163 -17.29 -8.56 9.14
C TYR A 163 -16.67 -7.62 10.16
N PHE A 164 -17.25 -7.60 11.35
CA PHE A 164 -16.69 -7.03 12.56
C PHE A 164 -17.02 -7.92 13.77
N GLU A 165 -16.03 -8.14 14.64
CA GLU A 165 -16.24 -8.76 15.94
C GLU A 165 -15.25 -8.23 16.99
N THR A 166 -15.71 -8.02 18.22
CA THR A 166 -14.87 -7.77 19.39
C THR A 166 -15.28 -8.67 20.55
N GLU A 167 -14.30 -9.23 21.26
CA GLU A 167 -14.56 -10.00 22.48
C GLU A 167 -14.74 -9.09 23.70
N ASN A 168 -14.15 -7.89 23.65
CA ASN A 168 -14.09 -6.95 24.75
C ASN A 168 -15.39 -6.14 24.87
N ASN A 169 -15.70 -5.70 26.09
CA ASN A 169 -16.62 -4.58 26.29
C ASN A 169 -15.76 -3.33 26.24
N TRP A 170 -15.90 -2.53 25.18
CA TRP A 170 -15.19 -1.27 25.07
C TRP A 170 -15.80 -0.24 26.04
N ASP A 171 -17.12 -0.09 26.02
CA ASP A 171 -17.86 0.57 27.10
C ASP A 171 -17.92 -0.30 28.35
N GLY A 172 -17.27 0.08 29.46
CA GLY A 172 -17.18 -0.72 30.69
C GLY A 172 -18.51 -1.27 31.28
N LEU A 173 -19.68 -0.78 30.86
CA LEU A 173 -21.02 -1.28 31.22
C LEU A 173 -21.89 -1.73 30.04
N GLY A 174 -21.40 -1.58 28.81
CA GLY A 174 -22.12 -1.80 27.56
C GLY A 174 -21.34 -2.66 26.58
N VAL A 175 -21.90 -2.78 25.39
CA VAL A 175 -21.16 -3.19 24.21
C VAL A 175 -20.71 -1.89 23.54
N GLY A 176 -19.49 -1.82 23.00
CA GLY A 176 -19.04 -0.59 22.32
C GLY A 176 -19.93 -0.18 21.15
N ASP A 177 -19.72 1.06 20.70
CA ASP A 177 -20.37 1.73 19.59
C ASP A 177 -19.39 1.80 18.38
N PRO A 178 -19.13 0.68 17.67
CA PRO A 178 -18.10 0.62 16.65
C PRO A 178 -18.40 1.45 15.39
N GLU A 179 -17.46 2.33 15.08
CA GLU A 179 -17.32 2.97 13.78
C GLU A 179 -16.12 2.42 13.00
N ILE A 180 -16.37 1.98 11.76
CA ILE A 180 -15.31 1.42 10.91
C ILE A 180 -15.24 2.18 9.61
N SER A 181 -14.03 2.61 9.24
CA SER A 181 -13.73 3.21 7.95
C SER A 181 -12.38 2.74 7.44
N PHE A 182 -12.11 2.96 6.15
CA PHE A 182 -10.82 2.65 5.55
C PHE A 182 -10.22 3.87 4.86
N THR A 183 -8.91 4.03 5.04
CA THR A 183 -8.09 4.89 4.19
C THR A 183 -7.37 4.04 3.16
N ILE A 184 -7.56 4.36 1.89
CA ILE A 184 -7.02 3.62 0.75
C ILE A 184 -5.95 4.48 0.10
N TYR A 185 -4.77 3.89 -0.12
CA TYR A 185 -3.67 4.50 -0.84
C TYR A 185 -3.51 3.80 -2.19
N ALA A 186 -3.73 4.55 -3.25
CA ALA A 186 -3.43 4.14 -4.62
C ALA A 186 -2.01 4.61 -4.98
N ILE A 187 -1.08 3.67 -5.11
CA ILE A 187 0.35 3.93 -5.23
C ILE A 187 0.84 3.54 -6.63
N THR A 188 1.54 4.46 -7.30
CA THR A 188 2.16 4.22 -8.61
C THR A 188 3.49 3.48 -8.47
N SER A 189 4.03 2.99 -9.58
CA SER A 189 5.36 2.35 -9.61
C SER A 189 6.51 3.27 -9.19
N ALA A 190 6.32 4.59 -9.30
CA ALA A 190 7.27 5.60 -8.83
C ALA A 190 7.09 5.95 -7.34
N GLY A 191 6.20 5.26 -6.62
CA GLY A 191 5.93 5.49 -5.20
C GLY A 191 5.02 6.69 -4.91
N GLN A 192 4.49 7.38 -5.93
CA GLN A 192 3.52 8.44 -5.72
C GLN A 192 2.20 7.86 -5.23
N SER A 193 1.62 8.47 -4.18
CA SER A 193 0.42 7.96 -3.53
C SER A 193 -0.73 8.94 -3.61
N THR A 194 -1.91 8.44 -3.98
CA THR A 194 -3.19 9.16 -3.89
C THR A 194 -4.02 8.56 -2.75
N THR A 195 -4.46 9.40 -1.82
CA THR A 195 -5.28 8.98 -0.67
C THR A 195 -6.77 9.07 -1.01
N ILE A 196 -7.53 8.03 -0.67
CA ILE A 196 -8.95 7.87 -0.93
C ILE A 196 -9.62 7.40 0.37
N TYR A 197 -10.67 8.08 0.81
CA TYR A 197 -11.40 7.74 2.03
C TYR A 197 -12.71 7.05 1.70
N THR A 198 -13.04 5.95 2.39
CA THR A 198 -14.34 5.28 2.23
C THR A 198 -15.49 6.09 2.83
N GLY A 199 -15.23 6.82 3.92
CA GLY A 199 -16.25 7.21 4.88
C GLY A 199 -16.55 6.05 5.84
N LYS A 200 -17.49 6.24 6.78
CA LYS A 200 -17.95 5.17 7.66
C LYS A 200 -18.65 4.07 6.84
N LEU A 201 -18.20 2.84 7.02
CA LEU A 201 -18.84 1.63 6.50
C LEU A 201 -19.53 0.84 7.62
N LEU A 202 -19.13 1.04 8.87
CA LEU A 202 -19.92 0.66 10.03
C LEU A 202 -20.10 1.88 10.92
N ASP A 203 -21.30 1.99 11.49
CA ASP A 203 -21.72 2.99 12.46
C ASP A 203 -22.91 2.33 13.19
N LYS A 204 -22.65 1.84 14.39
CA LYS A 204 -23.56 0.99 15.15
C LYS A 204 -23.39 1.18 16.64
N ASP A 205 -24.52 1.30 17.32
CA ASP A 205 -24.53 1.30 18.79
C ASP A 205 -24.50 -0.14 19.33
N ASN A 206 -23.82 -0.33 20.46
CA ASN A 206 -23.88 -1.50 21.32
C ASN A 206 -23.72 -2.82 20.56
N THR A 207 -22.74 -2.87 19.67
CA THR A 207 -22.51 -3.97 18.74
C THR A 207 -21.17 -4.67 18.96
N LYS A 208 -21.20 -5.95 19.35
CA LYS A 208 -19.99 -6.80 19.47
C LYS A 208 -19.67 -7.52 18.19
N PHE A 209 -20.69 -7.74 17.38
CA PHE A 209 -20.64 -8.59 16.23
C PHE A 209 -21.52 -8.00 15.14
N TRP A 210 -20.96 -7.88 13.95
CA TRP A 210 -21.69 -7.52 12.76
C TRP A 210 -21.17 -8.31 11.56
N SER A 211 -22.09 -8.81 10.75
CA SER A 211 -21.79 -9.44 9.47
C SER A 211 -22.81 -9.00 8.44
N GLY A 212 -22.35 -8.67 7.24
CA GLY A 212 -23.18 -8.19 6.15
C GLY A 212 -22.33 -7.44 5.15
N ASN A 213 -22.93 -6.81 4.13
CA ASN A 213 -22.16 -6.04 3.14
C ASN A 213 -22.50 -4.56 3.25
N SER A 214 -21.55 -3.77 3.75
CA SER A 214 -21.63 -2.30 3.75
C SER A 214 -20.53 -1.75 2.84
N CYS A 215 -20.94 -1.12 1.74
CA CYS A 215 -20.04 -0.87 0.62
C CYS A 215 -20.02 0.59 0.17
N THR A 216 -18.89 0.98 -0.40
CA THR A 216 -18.72 2.24 -1.13
C THR A 216 -18.00 1.99 -2.45
N THR A 217 -18.20 2.85 -3.43
CA THR A 217 -17.47 2.80 -4.70
C THR A 217 -16.59 4.04 -4.82
N LYS A 218 -15.33 3.82 -5.18
CA LYS A 218 -14.33 4.90 -5.37
C LYS A 218 -13.67 4.77 -6.73
N THR A 219 -13.14 5.87 -7.23
CA THR A 219 -12.34 5.85 -8.47
C THR A 219 -10.87 5.68 -8.10
N ILE A 220 -10.25 4.65 -8.63
CA ILE A 220 -8.81 4.41 -8.55
C ILE A 220 -8.15 5.02 -9.78
N PRO A 221 -7.14 5.88 -9.61
CA PRO A 221 -6.48 6.54 -10.74
C PRO A 221 -5.69 5.54 -11.60
N ALA A 222 -5.55 5.88 -12.88
CA ALA A 222 -4.58 5.23 -13.76
C ALA A 222 -3.16 5.25 -13.15
N LEU A 223 -2.31 4.35 -13.63
CA LEU A 223 -0.93 4.13 -13.19
C LEU A 223 -0.80 3.54 -11.78
N THR A 224 -1.90 3.24 -11.09
CA THR A 224 -1.88 2.54 -9.81
C THR A 224 -1.35 1.12 -10.00
N GLN A 225 -0.24 0.80 -9.31
CA GLN A 225 0.35 -0.53 -9.26
C GLN A 225 0.03 -1.26 -7.95
N THR A 226 -0.18 -0.51 -6.88
CA THR A 226 -0.40 -1.06 -5.54
C THR A 226 -1.59 -0.37 -4.90
N ILE A 227 -2.49 -1.16 -4.32
CA ILE A 227 -3.54 -0.68 -3.42
C ILE A 227 -3.13 -1.05 -2.00
N LYS A 228 -3.14 -0.08 -1.09
CA LYS A 228 -2.87 -0.29 0.33
C LYS A 228 -4.05 0.22 1.15
N VAL A 229 -4.63 -0.62 1.98
CA VAL A 229 -5.80 -0.32 2.81
C VAL A 229 -5.39 -0.24 4.27
N CYS A 230 -5.75 0.85 4.94
CA CYS A 230 -5.56 1.01 6.38
C CYS A 230 -6.93 1.11 7.06
N PRO A 231 -7.36 0.07 7.82
CA PRO A 231 -8.55 0.15 8.65
C PRO A 231 -8.40 1.17 9.78
N THR A 232 -9.49 1.85 10.05
CA THR A 232 -9.70 2.65 11.26
C THR A 232 -10.93 2.11 11.97
N VAL A 233 -10.76 1.76 13.25
CA VAL A 233 -11.81 1.28 14.14
C VAL A 233 -11.86 2.21 15.34
N ILE A 234 -12.98 2.89 15.50
CA ILE A 234 -13.25 3.81 16.60
C ILE A 234 -14.45 3.27 17.38
N ASP A 235 -14.42 3.46 18.68
CA ASP A 235 -15.56 3.26 19.57
C ASP A 235 -16.09 4.66 19.93
N GLU A 236 -17.30 4.99 19.45
CA GLU A 236 -17.90 6.32 19.66
C GLU A 236 -18.49 6.41 21.06
N ASP A 237 -17.78 7.03 21.99
CA ASP A 237 -18.29 7.27 23.33
C ASP A 237 -19.26 8.46 23.36
N VAL A 238 -20.50 8.23 23.78
CA VAL A 238 -21.49 9.31 24.02
C VAL A 238 -21.09 10.22 25.19
N SER A 239 -20.13 9.78 26.03
CA SER A 239 -19.66 10.53 27.20
C SER A 239 -18.34 11.26 26.92
N SER A 240 -18.13 12.38 27.62
CA SER A 240 -17.14 13.44 27.34
C SER A 240 -15.66 13.05 27.34
N ASP A 241 -15.33 11.77 27.51
CA ASP A 241 -13.96 11.30 27.67
C ASP A 241 -13.29 10.98 26.32
N GLY A 242 -14.08 10.98 25.23
CA GLY A 242 -13.63 11.00 23.83
C GLY A 242 -13.53 9.62 23.21
N ASP A 243 -13.71 9.55 21.89
CA ASP A 243 -13.75 8.29 21.14
C ASP A 243 -12.45 7.48 21.30
N ASP A 244 -12.58 6.20 21.64
CA ASP A 244 -11.46 5.28 21.78
C ASP A 244 -11.05 4.68 20.43
N ASN A 245 -9.74 4.58 20.18
CA ASN A 245 -9.21 4.09 18.90
C ASN A 245 -8.61 2.68 19.04
N TYR A 246 -9.34 1.70 18.50
CA TYR A 246 -8.99 0.28 18.47
C TYR A 246 -8.38 -0.17 17.13
N SER A 247 -7.83 0.75 16.35
CA SER A 247 -7.18 0.43 15.08
C SER A 247 -5.81 -0.22 15.32
N SER A 248 -5.47 -1.27 14.57
CA SER A 248 -4.13 -1.89 14.61
C SER A 248 -3.00 -0.97 14.15
N ARG A 249 -3.35 0.13 13.46
CA ARG A 249 -2.42 1.05 12.75
C ARG A 249 -1.64 0.37 11.63
N LYS A 250 -2.10 -0.81 11.20
CA LYS A 250 -1.52 -1.56 10.09
C LYS A 250 -2.28 -1.29 8.81
N CYS A 251 -1.64 -1.66 7.72
CA CYS A 251 -2.19 -1.50 6.40
C CYS A 251 -1.81 -2.67 5.54
N TYR A 252 -2.71 -3.04 4.63
CA TYR A 252 -2.66 -4.29 3.90
C TYR A 252 -2.61 -3.98 2.41
N SER A 253 -1.56 -4.47 1.74
CA SER A 253 -1.23 -4.12 0.37
C SER A 253 -1.51 -5.26 -0.59
N VAL A 254 -2.09 -4.94 -1.74
CA VAL A 254 -2.13 -5.81 -2.92
C VAL A 254 -1.34 -5.14 -4.03
N PHE A 255 -0.43 -5.90 -4.64
CA PHE A 255 0.49 -5.42 -5.67
C PHE A 255 0.05 -5.91 -7.05
N SER A 256 0.64 -5.30 -8.08
CA SER A 256 0.42 -5.68 -9.47
C SER A 256 -1.05 -5.61 -9.89
N ILE A 257 -1.73 -4.53 -9.47
CA ILE A 257 -3.16 -4.29 -9.65
C ILE A 257 -3.60 -4.36 -11.11
N GLY A 258 -2.71 -4.04 -12.06
CA GLY A 258 -2.97 -4.17 -13.50
C GLY A 258 -3.23 -5.61 -13.99
N TYR A 259 -2.87 -6.62 -13.20
CA TYR A 259 -3.13 -8.03 -13.51
C TYR A 259 -4.45 -8.54 -12.92
N LEU A 260 -5.10 -7.79 -12.04
CA LEU A 260 -6.39 -8.18 -11.50
C LEU A 260 -7.45 -8.10 -12.60
N LYS A 261 -8.31 -9.11 -12.66
CA LYS A 261 -9.43 -9.13 -13.59
C LYS A 261 -10.50 -8.18 -13.07
N ASP A 262 -11.33 -7.67 -13.96
CA ASP A 262 -12.54 -6.98 -13.52
C ASP A 262 -13.39 -7.96 -12.71
N TYR A 263 -13.95 -7.47 -11.61
CA TYR A 263 -14.72 -8.25 -10.64
C TYR A 263 -13.93 -9.34 -9.90
N ASP A 264 -12.60 -9.33 -9.96
CA ASP A 264 -11.76 -10.23 -9.17
C ASP A 264 -11.72 -9.78 -7.71
N GLU A 265 -12.36 -10.55 -6.84
CA GLU A 265 -12.54 -10.23 -5.43
C GLU A 265 -11.25 -10.44 -4.63
N GLN A 266 -10.91 -9.43 -3.84
CA GLN A 266 -9.77 -9.43 -2.94
C GLN A 266 -10.30 -9.39 -1.51
N GLU A 267 -10.22 -10.52 -0.82
CA GLU A 267 -10.55 -10.63 0.59
C GLU A 267 -9.33 -10.25 1.46
N GLN A 268 -9.56 -9.48 2.51
CA GLN A 268 -8.52 -9.06 3.44
C GLN A 268 -9.10 -8.92 4.86
N SER A 269 -8.21 -8.95 5.86
CA SER A 269 -8.57 -8.78 7.26
C SER A 269 -7.51 -8.02 8.03
N ASP A 270 -7.92 -7.35 9.11
CA ASP A 270 -7.03 -6.66 10.03
C ASP A 270 -6.37 -7.64 11.02
N TYR A 271 -5.61 -8.61 10.49
CA TYR A 271 -5.13 -9.74 11.29
C TYR A 271 -4.11 -9.38 12.38
N GLN A 272 -3.56 -8.17 12.36
CA GLN A 272 -2.66 -7.68 13.41
C GLN A 272 -3.41 -6.95 14.53
N ASN A 273 -4.73 -6.83 14.45
CA ASN A 273 -5.55 -6.21 15.48
C ASN A 273 -5.83 -7.22 16.60
N SER A 274 -5.41 -6.88 17.82
CA SER A 274 -5.65 -7.72 19.00
C SER A 274 -6.97 -7.41 19.71
N ASP A 275 -7.59 -6.28 19.40
CA ASP A 275 -8.78 -5.78 20.09
C ASP A 275 -10.08 -6.18 19.38
N CYS A 276 -10.02 -6.36 18.06
CA CYS A 276 -11.15 -6.79 17.25
C CYS A 276 -10.72 -7.51 15.96
N THR A 277 -11.67 -8.20 15.34
CA THR A 277 -11.54 -8.77 14.00
C THR A 277 -12.33 -7.93 13.01
N VAL A 278 -11.66 -7.42 11.98
CA VAL A 278 -12.28 -6.69 10.87
C VAL A 278 -11.95 -7.42 9.58
N LYS A 279 -12.96 -7.71 8.74
CA LYS A 279 -12.76 -8.28 7.39
C LYS A 279 -13.48 -7.44 6.35
N TRP A 280 -12.87 -7.36 5.16
CA TRP A 280 -13.41 -6.62 4.04
C TRP A 280 -13.04 -7.32 2.73
N GLU A 281 -13.79 -6.97 1.70
CA GLU A 281 -13.56 -7.40 0.33
C GLU A 281 -13.57 -6.18 -0.61
N TRP A 282 -12.86 -6.28 -1.72
CA TRP A 282 -12.94 -5.28 -2.78
C TRP A 282 -12.68 -5.88 -4.16
N TYR A 283 -13.16 -5.20 -5.20
CA TYR A 283 -12.90 -5.56 -6.58
C TYR A 283 -12.98 -4.35 -7.50
N LEU A 284 -12.33 -4.44 -8.65
CA LEU A 284 -12.31 -3.40 -9.70
C LEU A 284 -13.41 -3.64 -10.75
N TYR A 285 -13.91 -2.57 -11.36
CA TYR A 285 -14.86 -2.57 -12.49
C TYR A 285 -14.20 -2.16 -13.80
#